data_AF-A0A954KUY8-F1
#
_entry.id   AF-A0A954KUY8-F1
#
_cell.length_a   1.000
_cell.length_b   1.000
_cell.length_c   1.000
_cell.angle_alpha   90.00
_cell.angle_beta   90.00
_cell.angle_gamma   90.00
#
_symmetry.space_group_name_H-M   'P 1'
#
loop_
_entity.id
_entity.type
_entity.pdbx_description
1 polymer ?
#
loop_
_entity_poly.entity_id
_entity_poly.type
_entity_poly.pdbx_seq_one_letter_code
_entity_poly.pdbx_strand_id
1 'polypeptide(L)'
;GMLNHLCLNVFFVSTVTTVIFNANPLLRYDGYYMLADFLEIPNMRPKAEKQLQQWFAWWCLGIDVPNDPFMPTTGRAWFVLFAIASSVYRWVVLFGITVFLYTVLKPYRLQSVGIMLAVGSVSAIIVGSGWNLYKLLSTPREDPMSKVKLTVSAAVVCLLIAGILFIPVPWYEEAACYVEPVGIEHVYTRIPGFVEEIKTQPDKTIEAGAPLLVLKNPDLDDRLEQLNLQEKLQQKEMESYEATGDRDGQRLATEHLDAIRDQITELKLQISQTSVVAPIAGKVISPPRIPAPKRERSREQLASWTDTPLAPKNEKAFLEPRTHIASIAPGDEFHAVLLVNQGDRGDLKIGDTVRVKLDLYPDQVFDGKITTFADRYLEFAPPALSNKYGGPLPTVSDSQGREKLTSPVFQGTIEFEEQPPSLTTGMRGRVRFVVQKRTVFDWVWRWFRQTFHFRL
;
A
#
# COMPACT_ATOMS: atom_id res chain seq x y z
N GLY A 1 -19.90 -40.61 13.61
CA GLY A 1 -18.70 -40.38 12.78
C GLY A 1 -18.79 -39.06 12.05
N MET A 2 -17.67 -38.52 11.57
CA MET A 2 -17.55 -37.19 10.93
C MET A 2 -18.51 -37.00 9.74
N LEU A 3 -18.72 -38.05 8.94
CA LEU A 3 -19.68 -38.04 7.82
C LEU A 3 -21.13 -37.82 8.28
N ASN A 4 -21.56 -38.53 9.33
CA ASN A 4 -22.92 -38.38 9.88
C ASN A 4 -23.13 -36.95 10.44
N HIS A 5 -22.12 -36.41 11.13
CA HIS A 5 -22.17 -35.03 11.63
C HIS A 5 -22.24 -33.99 10.49
N LEU A 6 -21.47 -34.17 9.42
CA LEU A 6 -21.54 -33.31 8.23
C LEU A 6 -22.90 -33.43 7.53
N CYS A 7 -23.41 -34.64 7.31
CA CYS A 7 -24.73 -34.85 6.71
C CYS A 7 -25.84 -34.25 7.56
N LEU A 8 -25.81 -34.41 8.88
CA LEU A 8 -26.78 -33.83 9.80
C LEU A 8 -26.71 -32.30 9.79
N ASN A 9 -25.51 -31.72 9.82
CA ASN A 9 -25.35 -30.27 9.74
C ASN A 9 -25.82 -29.71 8.39
N VAL A 10 -25.50 -30.37 7.29
CA VAL A 10 -25.98 -29.96 5.96
C VAL A 10 -27.51 -30.07 5.89
N PHE A 11 -28.10 -31.16 6.39
CA PHE A 11 -29.55 -31.32 6.44
C PHE A 11 -30.21 -30.24 7.30
N PHE A 12 -29.69 -29.98 8.51
CA PHE A 12 -30.26 -28.99 9.41
C PHE A 12 -30.11 -27.57 8.86
N VAL A 13 -28.90 -27.19 8.40
CA VAL A 13 -28.65 -25.87 7.81
C VAL A 13 -29.50 -25.68 6.56
N SER A 14 -29.55 -26.64 5.65
CA SER A 14 -30.34 -26.50 4.42
C SER A 14 -31.85 -26.44 4.69
N THR A 15 -32.38 -27.30 5.57
CA THR A 15 -33.80 -27.33 5.90
C THR A 15 -34.22 -26.05 6.63
N VAL A 16 -33.50 -25.66 7.68
CA VAL A 16 -33.81 -24.46 8.46
C VAL A 16 -33.69 -23.19 7.60
N THR A 17 -32.61 -23.08 6.81
CA THR A 17 -32.42 -21.94 5.89
C THR A 17 -33.55 -21.88 4.87
N THR A 18 -33.88 -23.00 4.23
CA THR A 18 -34.94 -23.05 3.19
C THR A 18 -36.30 -22.66 3.76
N VAL A 19 -36.64 -23.15 4.96
CA VAL A 19 -37.91 -22.80 5.62
C VAL A 19 -37.94 -21.33 6.01
N ILE A 20 -36.89 -20.80 6.65
CA ILE A 20 -36.86 -19.39 7.08
C ILE A 20 -36.97 -18.43 5.89
N PHE A 21 -36.25 -18.70 4.79
CA PHE A 21 -36.30 -17.84 3.61
C PHE A 21 -37.63 -17.94 2.86
N ASN A 22 -38.21 -19.14 2.70
CA ASN A 22 -39.50 -19.30 2.02
C ASN A 22 -40.69 -18.84 2.87
N ALA A 23 -40.62 -18.95 4.19
CA ALA A 23 -41.68 -18.49 5.10
C ALA A 23 -41.74 -16.95 5.21
N ASN A 24 -40.79 -16.22 4.64
CA ASN A 24 -40.79 -14.75 4.69
C ASN A 24 -41.93 -14.15 3.82
N PRO A 25 -42.90 -13.45 4.43
CA PRO A 25 -44.04 -12.89 3.70
C PRO A 25 -43.72 -11.62 2.88
N LEU A 26 -42.53 -11.04 3.07
CA LEU A 26 -42.14 -9.76 2.45
C LEU A 26 -41.67 -9.92 1.00
N LEU A 27 -41.25 -11.12 0.59
CA LEU A 27 -40.95 -11.48 -0.80
C LEU A 27 -42.00 -12.46 -1.31
N ARG A 28 -42.18 -12.52 -2.64
CA ARG A 28 -43.18 -13.36 -3.30
C ARG A 28 -42.76 -14.85 -3.33
N TYR A 29 -42.55 -15.40 -2.14
CA TYR A 29 -42.31 -16.82 -1.85
C TYR A 29 -43.55 -17.44 -1.19
N ASP A 30 -43.45 -18.68 -0.72
CA ASP A 30 -44.57 -19.42 -0.15
C ASP A 30 -45.20 -18.70 1.05
N GLY A 31 -44.40 -18.06 1.91
CA GLY A 31 -44.88 -17.27 3.04
C GLY A 31 -45.74 -16.07 2.65
N TYR A 32 -45.49 -15.46 1.49
CA TYR A 32 -46.34 -14.39 0.97
C TYR A 32 -47.71 -14.90 0.57
N TYR A 33 -47.77 -16.06 -0.09
CA TYR A 33 -49.05 -16.67 -0.49
C TYR A 33 -49.81 -17.18 0.73
N MET A 34 -49.12 -17.77 1.71
CA MET A 34 -49.74 -18.13 2.99
C MET A 34 -50.37 -16.92 3.69
N LEU A 35 -49.68 -15.77 3.71
CA LEU A 35 -50.24 -14.54 4.28
C LEU A 35 -51.40 -13.98 3.43
N ALA A 36 -51.29 -14.02 2.10
CA ALA A 36 -52.33 -13.55 1.20
C ALA A 36 -53.61 -14.40 1.30
N ASP A 37 -53.46 -15.72 1.44
CA ASP A 37 -54.56 -16.66 1.63
C ASP A 37 -55.18 -16.50 3.02
N PHE A 38 -54.36 -16.34 4.07
CA PHE A 38 -54.83 -16.06 5.43
C PHE A 38 -55.65 -14.76 5.52
N LEU A 39 -55.26 -13.75 4.74
CA LEU A 39 -55.98 -12.47 4.67
C LEU A 39 -57.09 -12.45 3.60
N GLU A 40 -57.27 -13.55 2.85
CA GLU A 40 -58.21 -13.67 1.72
C GLU A 40 -58.09 -12.56 0.66
N ILE A 41 -56.87 -12.03 0.46
CA ILE A 41 -56.63 -10.88 -0.42
C ILE A 41 -55.71 -11.30 -1.58
N PRO A 42 -56.28 -11.67 -2.74
CA PRO A 42 -55.48 -12.00 -3.90
C PRO A 42 -54.71 -10.76 -4.37
N ASN A 43 -53.47 -10.98 -4.82
CA ASN A 43 -52.57 -9.93 -5.27
C ASN A 43 -52.36 -8.82 -4.21
N MET A 44 -52.17 -9.23 -2.95
CA MET A 44 -51.97 -8.34 -1.80
C MET A 44 -50.86 -7.30 -2.02
N ARG A 45 -49.71 -7.70 -2.58
CA ARG A 45 -48.57 -6.79 -2.78
C ARG A 45 -48.85 -5.66 -3.77
N PRO A 46 -49.29 -5.90 -5.02
CA PRO A 46 -49.69 -4.83 -5.94
C PRO A 46 -50.72 -3.87 -5.34
N LYS A 47 -51.68 -4.39 -4.56
CA LYS A 47 -52.68 -3.57 -3.85
C LYS A 47 -52.04 -2.70 -2.76
N ALA A 48 -51.12 -3.27 -1.97
CA ALA A 48 -50.35 -2.55 -0.95
C ALA A 48 -49.48 -1.44 -1.56
N GLU A 49 -48.79 -1.74 -2.67
CA GLU A 49 -47.98 -0.77 -3.41
C GLU A 49 -48.84 0.37 -3.99
N LYS A 50 -50.02 0.07 -4.54
CA LYS A 50 -51.00 1.07 -4.99
C LYS A 50 -51.51 1.93 -3.83
N GLN A 51 -51.82 1.33 -2.68
CA GLN A 51 -52.25 2.06 -1.48
C GLN A 51 -51.15 3.01 -0.96
N LEU A 52 -49.88 2.57 -0.99
CA LEU A 52 -48.73 3.41 -0.66
C LEU A 52 -48.58 4.57 -1.65
N GLN A 53 -48.77 4.34 -2.95
CA GLN A 53 -48.75 5.39 -3.97
C GLN A 53 -49.88 6.41 -3.77
N GLN A 54 -51.10 5.97 -3.42
CA GLN A 54 -52.22 6.87 -3.10
C GLN A 54 -51.94 7.70 -1.86
N TRP A 55 -51.39 7.07 -0.82
CA TRP A 55 -51.01 7.76 0.41
C TRP A 55 -49.93 8.82 0.14
N PHE A 56 -48.90 8.47 -0.63
CA PHE A 56 -47.88 9.41 -1.11
C PHE A 56 -48.48 10.53 -1.97
N ALA A 57 -49.38 10.21 -2.90
CA ALA A 57 -50.03 11.20 -3.77
C ALA A 57 -50.88 12.21 -2.98
N TRP A 58 -51.58 11.78 -1.94
CA TRP A 58 -52.35 12.68 -1.07
C TRP A 58 -51.44 13.59 -0.23
N TRP A 59 -50.44 13.01 0.44
CA TRP A 59 -49.59 13.74 1.39
C TRP A 59 -48.56 14.63 0.70
N CYS A 60 -47.97 14.17 -0.41
CA CYS A 60 -46.93 14.91 -1.13
C CYS A 60 -47.47 15.76 -2.29
N LEU A 61 -48.51 15.30 -3.00
CA LEU A 61 -49.01 15.98 -4.21
C LEU A 61 -50.40 16.60 -4.03
N GLY A 62 -51.14 16.22 -2.98
CA GLY A 62 -52.52 16.66 -2.74
C GLY A 62 -53.54 16.08 -3.71
N ILE A 63 -53.24 14.95 -4.35
CA ILE A 63 -54.10 14.34 -5.36
C ILE A 63 -55.00 13.30 -4.69
N ASP A 64 -56.31 13.40 -4.92
CA ASP A 64 -57.25 12.35 -4.56
C ASP A 64 -57.30 11.32 -5.68
N VAL A 65 -56.93 10.08 -5.38
CA VAL A 65 -56.90 8.98 -6.34
C VAL A 65 -58.07 8.06 -5.99
N PRO A 66 -58.96 7.71 -6.94
CA PRO A 66 -60.09 6.86 -6.67
C PRO A 66 -59.69 5.57 -5.94
N ASN A 67 -60.39 5.28 -4.84
CA ASN A 67 -60.18 4.06 -4.06
C ASN A 67 -60.52 2.84 -4.90
N ASP A 68 -59.76 1.76 -4.72
CA ASP A 68 -60.07 0.48 -5.36
C ASP A 68 -61.30 -0.14 -4.68
N PRO A 69 -62.39 -0.48 -5.42
CA PRO A 69 -63.59 -1.07 -4.84
C PRO A 69 -63.34 -2.41 -4.11
N PHE A 70 -62.25 -3.11 -4.46
CA PHE A 70 -61.92 -4.44 -3.94
C PHE A 70 -60.90 -4.41 -2.79
N MET A 71 -60.68 -3.25 -2.15
CA MET A 71 -59.84 -3.15 -0.96
C MET A 71 -60.68 -3.09 0.33
N PRO A 72 -60.24 -3.78 1.40
CA PRO A 72 -60.88 -3.67 2.71
C PRO A 72 -60.84 -2.21 3.20
N THR A 73 -61.94 -1.73 3.75
CA THR A 73 -62.05 -0.38 4.33
C THR A 73 -61.28 -0.23 5.65
N THR A 74 -61.02 -1.36 6.33
CA THR A 74 -60.29 -1.43 7.62
C THR A 74 -58.86 -1.92 7.41
N GLY A 75 -57.88 -1.35 8.13
CA GLY A 75 -56.49 -1.83 8.12
C GLY A 75 -55.58 -1.24 7.03
N ARG A 76 -55.96 -0.13 6.37
CA ARG A 76 -55.15 0.53 5.33
C ARG A 76 -53.72 0.86 5.77
N ALA A 77 -53.51 1.21 7.04
CA ALA A 77 -52.19 1.47 7.60
C ALA A 77 -51.27 0.24 7.56
N TRP A 78 -51.82 -0.97 7.76
CA TRP A 78 -51.06 -2.23 7.68
C TRP A 78 -50.61 -2.53 6.25
N PHE A 79 -51.42 -2.19 5.24
CA PHE A 79 -51.01 -2.30 3.83
C PHE A 79 -49.86 -1.36 3.48
N VAL A 80 -49.93 -0.11 3.95
CA VAL A 80 -48.84 0.86 3.78
C VAL A 80 -47.57 0.36 4.48
N LEU A 81 -47.68 -0.11 5.72
CA LEU A 81 -46.56 -0.67 6.48
C LEU A 81 -45.96 -1.90 5.78
N PHE A 82 -46.80 -2.82 5.29
CA PHE A 82 -46.38 -3.99 4.53
C PHE A 82 -45.65 -3.58 3.24
N ALA A 83 -46.17 -2.61 2.48
CA ALA A 83 -45.53 -2.13 1.26
C ALA A 83 -44.16 -1.51 1.52
N ILE A 84 -44.02 -0.73 2.60
CA ILE A 84 -42.75 -0.16 3.05
C ILE A 84 -41.79 -1.28 3.47
N ALA A 85 -42.22 -2.19 4.36
CA ALA A 85 -41.41 -3.30 4.85
C ALA A 85 -40.94 -4.22 3.71
N SER A 86 -41.83 -4.57 2.78
CA SER A 86 -41.51 -5.37 1.59
C SER A 86 -40.51 -4.66 0.67
N SER A 87 -40.66 -3.35 0.49
CA SER A 87 -39.73 -2.54 -0.31
C SER A 87 -38.35 -2.45 0.34
N VAL A 88 -38.28 -2.16 1.65
CA VAL A 88 -37.02 -2.10 2.40
C VAL A 88 -36.33 -3.47 2.40
N TYR A 89 -37.07 -4.54 2.68
CA TYR A 89 -36.51 -5.89 2.68
C TYR A 89 -35.98 -6.30 1.30
N ARG A 90 -36.67 -5.94 0.21
CA ARG A 90 -36.18 -6.17 -1.15
C ARG A 90 -34.87 -5.42 -1.42
N TRP A 91 -34.72 -4.19 -0.93
CA TRP A 91 -33.45 -3.46 -1.02
C TRP A 91 -32.35 -4.17 -0.23
N VAL A 92 -32.62 -4.59 1.01
CA VAL A 92 -31.66 -5.33 1.84
C VAL A 92 -31.21 -6.62 1.13
N VAL A 93 -32.14 -7.40 0.58
CA VAL A 93 -31.82 -8.63 -0.15
C VAL A 93 -31.04 -8.34 -1.44
N LEU A 94 -31.43 -7.32 -2.22
CA LEU A 94 -30.73 -6.94 -3.44
C LEU A 94 -29.27 -6.52 -3.16
N PHE A 95 -29.07 -5.63 -2.17
CA PHE A 95 -27.74 -5.21 -1.75
C PHE A 95 -26.96 -6.38 -1.16
N GLY A 96 -27.59 -7.23 -0.35
CA GLY A 96 -26.99 -8.43 0.23
C GLY A 96 -26.48 -9.41 -0.83
N ILE A 97 -27.32 -9.76 -1.81
CA ILE A 97 -26.94 -10.63 -2.95
C ILE A 97 -25.84 -9.97 -3.78
N THR A 98 -25.93 -8.66 -4.01
CA THR A 98 -24.90 -7.91 -4.76
C THR A 98 -23.54 -7.96 -4.07
N VAL A 99 -23.49 -7.64 -2.78
CA VAL A 99 -22.26 -7.68 -1.98
C VAL A 99 -21.73 -9.10 -1.89
N PHE A 100 -22.60 -10.09 -1.67
CA PHE A 100 -22.23 -11.51 -1.67
C PHE A 100 -21.58 -11.91 -3.00
N LEU A 101 -22.22 -11.59 -4.12
CA LEU A 101 -21.72 -11.95 -5.45
C LEU A 101 -20.44 -11.20 -5.80
N TYR A 102 -20.29 -9.94 -5.39
CA TYR A 102 -19.03 -9.20 -5.49
C TYR A 102 -17.90 -9.89 -4.71
N THR A 103 -18.14 -10.22 -3.44
CA THR A 103 -17.14 -10.86 -2.56
C THR A 103 -16.77 -12.26 -3.03
N VAL A 104 -17.74 -13.06 -3.50
CA VAL A 104 -17.50 -14.43 -4.00
C VAL A 104 -16.78 -14.42 -5.36
N LEU A 105 -17.04 -13.45 -6.23
CA LEU A 105 -16.41 -13.36 -7.56
C LEU A 105 -15.05 -12.65 -7.56
N LYS A 106 -14.74 -11.86 -6.51
CA LYS A 106 -13.45 -11.15 -6.37
C LYS A 106 -12.22 -12.08 -6.48
N PRO A 107 -12.16 -13.25 -5.81
CA PRO A 107 -11.04 -14.20 -5.95
C PRO A 107 -10.86 -14.71 -7.38
N TYR A 108 -11.95 -14.86 -8.13
CA TYR A 108 -11.94 -15.35 -9.51
C TYR A 108 -11.71 -14.25 -10.56
N ARG A 109 -11.43 -13.01 -10.13
CA ARG A 109 -11.28 -11.82 -11.01
C ARG A 109 -12.53 -11.50 -11.85
N LEU A 110 -13.70 -12.01 -11.46
CA LEU A 110 -14.99 -11.83 -12.16
C LEU A 110 -15.86 -10.74 -11.51
N GLN A 111 -15.27 -9.86 -10.70
CA GLN A 111 -15.97 -8.79 -9.98
C GLN A 111 -16.77 -7.84 -10.89
N SER A 112 -16.37 -7.69 -12.16
CA SER A 112 -17.09 -6.91 -13.16
C SER A 112 -18.51 -7.43 -13.42
N VAL A 113 -18.72 -8.75 -13.38
CA VAL A 113 -20.04 -9.36 -13.56
C VAL A 113 -20.97 -8.97 -12.41
N GLY A 114 -20.46 -8.98 -11.18
CA GLY A 114 -21.24 -8.56 -10.02
C GLY A 114 -21.61 -7.09 -10.04
N ILE A 115 -20.68 -6.23 -10.43
CA ILE A 115 -20.94 -4.80 -10.61
C ILE A 115 -21.96 -4.59 -11.74
N MET A 116 -21.85 -5.30 -12.86
CA MET A 116 -22.80 -5.19 -13.98
C MET A 116 -24.22 -5.55 -13.56
N LEU A 117 -24.40 -6.67 -12.83
CA LEU A 117 -25.70 -7.08 -12.31
C LEU A 117 -26.26 -6.07 -11.31
N ALA A 118 -25.41 -5.53 -10.43
CA ALA A 118 -25.79 -4.49 -9.48
C ALA A 118 -26.30 -3.23 -10.19
N VAL A 119 -25.50 -2.71 -11.12
CA VAL A 119 -25.83 -1.52 -11.90
C VAL A 119 -27.09 -1.76 -12.71
N GLY A 120 -27.23 -2.90 -13.38
CA GLY A 120 -28.43 -3.24 -14.15
C GLY A 120 -29.69 -3.30 -13.26
N SER A 121 -29.61 -3.95 -12.11
CA SER A 121 -30.74 -4.09 -11.18
C SER A 121 -31.15 -2.75 -10.57
N VAL A 122 -30.18 -1.97 -10.10
CA VAL A 122 -30.43 -0.64 -9.53
C VAL A 122 -30.97 0.31 -10.59
N SER A 123 -30.40 0.30 -11.81
CA SER A 123 -30.87 1.13 -12.91
C SER A 123 -32.31 0.78 -13.30
N ALA A 124 -32.66 -0.51 -13.39
CA ALA A 124 -34.03 -0.93 -13.68
C ALA A 124 -35.03 -0.45 -12.62
N ILE A 125 -34.63 -0.46 -11.33
CA ILE A 125 -35.46 0.04 -10.24
C ILE A 125 -35.61 1.56 -10.30
N ILE A 126 -34.52 2.30 -10.53
CA ILE A 126 -34.55 3.77 -10.64
C ILE A 126 -35.41 4.18 -11.84
N VAL A 127 -35.19 3.57 -13.02
CA VAL A 127 -35.96 3.83 -14.23
C VAL A 127 -37.43 3.46 -14.02
N GLY A 128 -37.73 2.30 -13.44
CA GLY A 128 -39.11 1.89 -13.15
C GLY A 128 -39.82 2.83 -12.16
N SER A 129 -39.12 3.25 -11.11
CA SER A 129 -39.65 4.19 -10.12
C SER A 129 -39.86 5.58 -10.72
N GLY A 130 -38.91 6.06 -11.52
CA GLY A 130 -39.00 7.32 -12.26
C GLY A 130 -40.11 7.31 -13.30
N TRP A 131 -40.30 6.19 -14.00
CA TRP A 131 -41.39 6.00 -14.95
C TRP A 131 -42.76 6.01 -14.28
N ASN A 132 -42.88 5.34 -13.13
CA ASN A 132 -44.11 5.37 -12.33
C ASN A 132 -44.42 6.78 -11.81
N LEU A 133 -43.40 7.53 -11.37
CA LEU A 133 -43.56 8.93 -10.95
C LEU A 133 -43.92 9.85 -12.13
N TYR A 134 -43.26 9.68 -13.28
CA TYR A 134 -43.58 10.42 -14.50
C TYR A 134 -45.02 10.16 -14.93
N LYS A 135 -45.44 8.88 -14.97
CA LYS A 135 -46.82 8.52 -15.28
C LYS A 135 -47.80 9.13 -14.27
N LEU A 136 -47.45 9.10 -12.98
CA LEU A 136 -48.23 9.76 -11.95
C LEU A 136 -48.27 11.28 -12.17
N LEU A 137 -47.25 11.96 -12.67
CA LEU A 137 -47.31 13.41 -12.92
C LEU A 137 -48.03 13.76 -14.22
N SER A 138 -47.89 12.94 -15.27
CA SER A 138 -48.34 13.23 -16.65
C SER A 138 -49.75 12.73 -17.00
N THR A 139 -50.47 12.07 -16.08
CA THR A 139 -51.84 11.62 -16.32
C THR A 139 -52.79 12.83 -16.43
N PRO A 140 -53.63 12.97 -17.49
CA PRO A 140 -54.61 14.06 -17.62
C PRO A 140 -55.59 14.07 -16.43
N ARG A 141 -55.85 15.26 -15.86
CA ARG A 141 -56.59 15.41 -14.60
C ARG A 141 -57.62 16.53 -14.67
N GLU A 142 -58.73 16.30 -13.96
CA GLU A 142 -59.80 17.28 -13.75
C GLU A 142 -59.50 18.21 -12.54
N ASP A 143 -58.85 17.69 -11.49
CA ASP A 143 -58.46 18.48 -10.31
C ASP A 143 -56.98 18.94 -10.35
N PRO A 144 -56.68 20.22 -10.08
CA PRO A 144 -55.31 20.74 -10.08
C PRO A 144 -54.52 20.28 -8.84
N MET A 145 -53.25 19.96 -9.06
CA MET A 145 -52.32 19.61 -7.98
C MET A 145 -52.11 20.76 -7.00
N SER A 146 -51.95 20.44 -5.70
CA SER A 146 -51.61 21.45 -4.71
C SER A 146 -50.15 21.89 -4.87
N LYS A 147 -49.94 23.09 -5.43
CA LYS A 147 -48.61 23.68 -5.61
C LYS A 147 -47.83 23.76 -4.28
N VAL A 148 -48.52 23.99 -3.16
CA VAL A 148 -47.92 24.08 -1.81
C VAL A 148 -47.42 22.73 -1.32
N LYS A 149 -48.20 21.65 -1.42
CA LYS A 149 -47.76 20.32 -0.99
C LYS A 149 -46.60 19.82 -1.85
N LEU A 150 -46.64 20.09 -3.15
CA LEU A 150 -45.57 19.75 -4.08
C LEU A 150 -44.26 20.49 -3.75
N THR A 151 -44.31 21.80 -3.50
CA THR A 151 -43.09 22.56 -3.16
C THR A 151 -42.54 22.15 -1.80
N VAL A 152 -43.39 21.91 -0.80
CA VAL A 152 -42.96 21.44 0.53
C VAL A 152 -42.34 20.04 0.44
N SER A 153 -42.98 19.10 -0.26
CA SER A 153 -42.43 17.75 -0.43
C SER A 153 -41.13 17.75 -1.23
N ALA A 154 -41.03 18.55 -2.30
CA ALA A 154 -39.79 18.74 -3.03
C ALA A 154 -38.69 19.35 -2.14
N ALA A 155 -39.02 20.34 -1.31
CA ALA A 155 -38.08 20.95 -0.37
C ALA A 155 -37.58 19.95 0.68
N VAL A 156 -38.46 19.11 1.24
CA VAL A 156 -38.08 18.05 2.20
C VAL A 156 -37.17 17.02 1.54
N VAL A 157 -37.47 16.58 0.32
CA VAL A 157 -36.63 15.65 -0.42
C VAL A 157 -35.26 16.28 -0.74
N CYS A 158 -35.24 17.53 -1.21
CA CYS A 158 -33.99 18.26 -1.44
C CYS A 158 -33.17 18.43 -0.15
N LEU A 159 -33.81 18.72 0.98
CA LEU A 159 -33.16 18.83 2.29
C LEU A 159 -32.55 17.50 2.73
N LEU A 160 -33.27 16.39 2.56
CA LEU A 160 -32.76 15.05 2.88
C LEU A 160 -31.58 14.66 1.99
N ILE A 161 -31.68 14.91 0.67
CA ILE A 161 -30.58 14.64 -0.27
C ILE A 161 -29.37 15.51 0.08
N ALA A 162 -29.57 16.81 0.36
CA ALA A 162 -28.50 17.69 0.81
C ALA A 162 -27.88 17.17 2.11
N GLY A 163 -28.71 16.82 3.10
CA GLY A 163 -28.27 16.24 4.36
C GLY A 163 -27.35 15.03 4.17
N ILE A 164 -27.73 14.08 3.31
CA ILE A 164 -26.92 12.90 2.97
C ILE A 164 -25.61 13.30 2.27
N LEU A 165 -25.69 14.22 1.31
CA LEU A 165 -24.52 14.68 0.55
C LEU A 165 -23.47 15.37 1.42
N PHE A 166 -23.88 16.03 2.51
CA PHE A 166 -23.01 16.70 3.47
C PHE A 166 -22.49 15.79 4.59
N ILE A 167 -22.90 14.52 4.67
CA ILE A 167 -22.35 13.59 5.67
C ILE A 167 -20.86 13.38 5.37
N PRO A 168 -19.95 13.64 6.34
CA PRO A 168 -18.53 13.36 6.16
C PRO A 168 -18.30 11.85 6.24
N VAL A 169 -17.75 11.26 5.18
CA VAL A 169 -17.41 9.84 5.13
C VAL A 169 -15.88 9.71 5.11
N PRO A 170 -15.25 9.27 6.20
CA PRO A 170 -13.82 9.03 6.23
C PRO A 170 -13.48 7.79 5.41
N TRP A 171 -12.69 7.97 4.34
CA TRP A 171 -12.15 6.87 3.56
C TRP A 171 -10.71 6.60 4.00
N TYR A 172 -10.35 5.32 4.03
CA TYR A 172 -9.03 4.86 4.43
C TYR A 172 -8.39 4.10 3.29
N GLU A 173 -7.11 4.34 3.05
CA GLU A 173 -6.30 3.56 2.13
C GLU A 173 -5.16 2.89 2.87
N GLU A 174 -4.65 1.81 2.27
CA GLU A 174 -3.52 1.04 2.78
C GLU A 174 -2.31 1.26 1.88
N ALA A 175 -1.18 1.63 2.48
CA ALA A 175 0.11 1.69 1.82
C ALA A 175 1.09 0.69 2.45
N ALA A 176 2.09 0.27 1.68
CA ALA A 176 3.11 -0.63 2.17
C ALA A 176 4.12 0.13 3.02
N CYS A 177 4.65 -0.51 4.07
CA CYS A 177 5.79 0.01 4.79
C CYS A 177 6.80 -1.08 5.13
N TYR A 178 8.02 -0.66 5.43
CA TYR A 178 9.03 -1.49 6.07
C TYR A 178 9.69 -0.72 7.22
N VAL A 179 10.24 -1.44 8.19
CA VAL A 179 10.86 -0.84 9.37
C VAL A 179 12.37 -0.73 9.17
N GLU A 180 12.95 0.41 9.53
CA GLU A 180 14.40 0.60 9.57
C GLU A 180 14.81 1.44 10.81
N PRO A 181 16.04 1.27 11.32
CA PRO A 181 16.56 2.06 12.43
C PRO A 181 16.69 3.54 12.08
N VAL A 182 16.45 4.40 13.07
CA VAL A 182 16.64 5.84 12.93
C VAL A 182 18.14 6.15 12.82
N GLY A 183 18.51 7.02 11.88
CA GLY A 183 19.89 7.50 11.73
C GLY A 183 20.89 6.46 11.21
N ILE A 184 20.42 5.47 10.44
CA ILE A 184 21.26 4.42 9.88
C ILE A 184 22.30 4.99 8.90
N GLU A 185 23.56 4.58 9.05
CA GLU A 185 24.62 4.88 8.08
C GLU A 185 25.07 3.63 7.34
N HIS A 186 25.11 3.72 6.01
CA HIS A 186 25.55 2.62 5.15
C HIS A 186 27.04 2.72 4.86
N VAL A 187 27.77 1.64 5.14
CA VAL A 187 29.22 1.56 4.91
C VAL A 187 29.48 0.80 3.61
N TYR A 188 30.19 1.45 2.69
CA TYR A 188 30.55 0.90 1.39
C TYR A 188 32.08 0.80 1.23
N THR A 189 32.54 -0.14 0.40
CA THR A 189 33.93 -0.17 -0.05
C THR A 189 34.23 1.07 -0.91
N ARG A 190 35.37 1.71 -0.68
CA ARG A 190 35.82 2.85 -1.52
C ARG A 190 36.71 2.39 -2.67
N ILE A 191 37.54 1.39 -2.39
CA ILE A 191 38.52 0.82 -3.32
C ILE A 191 38.28 -0.69 -3.46
N PRO A 192 38.70 -1.30 -4.58
CA PRO A 192 38.62 -2.75 -4.74
C PRO A 192 39.71 -3.45 -3.93
N GLY A 193 39.47 -4.69 -3.52
CA GLY A 193 40.48 -5.51 -2.86
C GLY A 193 39.96 -6.87 -2.42
N PHE A 194 40.87 -7.75 -2.03
CA PHE A 194 40.56 -9.05 -1.44
C PHE A 194 40.33 -8.91 0.06
N VAL A 195 39.34 -9.57 0.63
CA VAL A 195 39.12 -9.60 2.07
C VAL A 195 40.28 -10.35 2.73
N GLU A 196 41.12 -9.64 3.48
CA GLU A 196 42.23 -10.24 4.24
C GLU A 196 41.76 -10.72 5.61
N GLU A 197 41.00 -9.88 6.32
CA GLU A 197 40.52 -10.17 7.66
C GLU A 197 39.13 -9.58 7.88
N ILE A 198 38.23 -10.34 8.48
CA ILE A 198 36.90 -9.89 8.92
C ILE A 198 36.95 -9.68 10.44
N LYS A 199 36.74 -8.44 10.89
CA LYS A 199 36.91 -8.05 12.30
C LYS A 199 35.60 -7.94 13.08
N THR A 200 34.47 -8.01 12.39
CA THR A 200 33.15 -7.91 13.01
C THR A 200 32.17 -8.94 12.48
N GLN A 201 31.11 -9.17 13.23
CA GLN A 201 29.97 -10.00 12.85
C GLN A 201 28.69 -9.16 12.88
N PRO A 202 27.67 -9.55 12.12
CA PRO A 202 26.33 -8.96 12.24
C PRO A 202 25.82 -8.97 13.68
N ASP A 203 24.96 -8.00 14.00
CA ASP A 203 24.32 -7.81 15.30
C ASP A 203 25.25 -7.43 16.47
N LYS A 204 26.55 -7.25 16.23
CA LYS A 204 27.50 -6.76 17.23
C LYS A 204 27.45 -5.24 17.34
N THR A 205 27.51 -4.71 18.56
CA THR A 205 27.70 -3.27 18.81
C THR A 205 29.18 -2.91 18.73
N ILE A 206 29.48 -1.81 18.05
CA ILE A 206 30.84 -1.31 17.79
C ILE A 206 30.93 0.20 18.02
N GLU A 207 32.14 0.67 18.31
CA GLU A 207 32.44 2.10 18.46
C GLU A 207 32.76 2.75 17.11
N ALA A 208 32.63 4.09 17.04
CA ALA A 208 33.03 4.85 15.87
C ALA A 208 34.54 4.68 15.61
N GLY A 209 34.92 4.45 14.36
CA GLY A 209 36.30 4.17 13.94
C GLY A 209 36.73 2.71 14.07
N ALA A 210 35.90 1.83 14.66
CA ALA A 210 36.24 0.41 14.75
C ALA A 210 36.31 -0.24 13.35
N PRO A 211 37.33 -1.06 13.05
CA PRO A 211 37.46 -1.71 11.76
C PRO A 211 36.44 -2.85 11.62
N LEU A 212 35.70 -2.86 10.50
CA LEU A 212 34.73 -3.90 10.15
C LEU A 212 35.41 -5.06 9.42
N LEU A 213 36.21 -4.72 8.41
CA LEU A 213 37.03 -5.64 7.63
C LEU A 213 38.28 -4.92 7.10
N VAL A 214 39.29 -5.70 6.75
CA VAL A 214 40.51 -5.21 6.10
C VAL A 214 40.58 -5.80 4.70
N LEU A 215 40.72 -4.94 3.71
CA LEU A 215 41.01 -5.32 2.34
C LEU A 215 42.52 -5.34 2.10
N LYS A 216 42.94 -6.22 1.21
CA LYS A 216 44.28 -6.23 0.65
C LYS A 216 44.18 -5.99 -0.84
N ASN A 217 44.91 -5.01 -1.32
CA ASN A 217 45.02 -4.72 -2.74
C ASN A 217 46.51 -4.81 -3.13
N PRO A 218 46.94 -5.97 -3.67
CA PRO A 218 48.33 -6.18 -4.07
C PRO A 218 48.82 -5.14 -5.09
N ASP A 219 47.94 -4.66 -5.98
CA ASP A 219 48.32 -3.67 -6.99
C ASP A 219 48.69 -2.31 -6.37
N LEU A 220 48.01 -1.93 -5.27
CA LEU A 220 48.35 -0.69 -4.53
C LEU A 220 49.66 -0.84 -3.76
N ASP A 221 49.90 -2.01 -3.15
CA ASP A 221 51.13 -2.30 -2.42
C ASP A 221 52.35 -2.31 -3.37
N ASP A 222 52.25 -2.99 -4.51
CA ASP A 222 53.29 -3.04 -5.55
C ASP A 222 53.60 -1.63 -6.10
N ARG A 223 52.55 -0.83 -6.34
CA ARG A 223 52.71 0.54 -6.82
C ARG A 223 53.36 1.45 -5.79
N LEU A 224 53.08 1.23 -4.50
CA LEU A 224 53.74 1.97 -3.42
C LEU A 224 55.22 1.60 -3.33
N GLU A 225 55.56 0.33 -3.48
CA GLU A 225 56.96 -0.11 -3.52
C GLU A 225 57.70 0.50 -4.71
N GLN A 226 57.09 0.51 -5.90
CA GLN A 226 57.66 1.13 -7.10
C GLN A 226 57.92 2.63 -6.91
N LEU A 227 56.96 3.37 -6.37
CA LEU A 227 57.13 4.81 -6.10
C LEU A 227 58.20 5.09 -5.05
N ASN A 228 58.28 4.29 -3.98
CA ASN A 228 59.34 4.41 -2.98
C ASN A 228 60.74 4.14 -3.58
N LEU A 229 60.84 3.21 -4.55
CA LEU A 229 62.08 2.98 -5.29
C LEU A 229 62.43 4.16 -6.19
N GLN A 230 61.44 4.73 -6.89
CA GLN A 230 61.62 5.93 -7.70
C GLN A 230 62.05 7.15 -6.86
N GLU A 231 61.44 7.36 -5.69
CA GLU A 231 61.85 8.41 -4.75
C GLU A 231 63.33 8.25 -4.37
N LYS A 232 63.76 7.04 -4.02
CA LYS A 232 65.17 6.76 -3.67
C LYS A 232 66.12 7.02 -4.83
N LEU A 233 65.76 6.64 -6.05
CA LEU A 233 66.57 6.91 -7.25
C LEU A 233 66.67 8.42 -7.51
N GLN A 234 65.55 9.13 -7.45
CA GLN A 234 65.51 10.58 -7.65
C GLN A 234 66.32 11.32 -6.59
N GLN A 235 66.28 10.85 -5.34
CA GLN A 235 67.08 11.41 -4.26
C GLN A 235 68.58 11.24 -4.52
N LYS A 236 69.00 10.09 -5.08
CA LYS A 236 70.41 9.87 -5.47
C LYS A 236 70.84 10.73 -6.65
N GLU A 237 69.94 10.97 -7.60
CA GLU A 237 70.21 11.89 -8.71
C GLU A 237 70.37 13.33 -8.20
N MET A 238 69.52 13.77 -7.27
CA MET A 238 69.61 15.08 -6.63
C MET A 238 70.95 15.26 -5.88
N GLU A 239 71.37 14.25 -5.10
CA GLU A 239 72.69 14.24 -4.44
C GLU A 239 73.84 14.38 -5.45
N SER A 240 73.71 13.79 -6.65
CA SER A 240 74.70 13.90 -7.73
C SER A 240 74.76 15.29 -8.33
N TYR A 241 73.62 15.96 -8.57
CA TYR A 241 73.59 17.35 -9.05
C TYR A 241 74.16 18.32 -8.01
N GLU A 242 73.88 18.09 -6.73
CA GLU A 242 74.45 18.87 -5.62
C GLU A 242 75.98 18.72 -5.56
N ALA A 243 76.50 17.51 -5.73
CA ALA A 243 77.94 17.24 -5.78
C ALA A 243 78.64 17.86 -7.01
N THR A 244 77.92 17.99 -8.14
CA THR A 244 78.45 18.56 -9.39
C THR A 244 78.30 20.09 -9.45
N GLY A 245 77.48 20.68 -8.58
CA GLY A 245 77.22 22.12 -8.55
C GLY A 245 76.24 22.63 -9.61
N ASP A 246 75.48 21.73 -10.25
CA ASP A 246 74.47 22.08 -11.25
C ASP A 246 73.15 22.50 -10.58
N ARG A 247 72.93 23.82 -10.52
CA ARG A 247 71.75 24.41 -9.87
C ARG A 247 70.45 24.20 -10.64
N ASP A 248 70.51 24.15 -11.96
CA ASP A 248 69.31 23.99 -12.79
C ASP A 248 68.85 22.53 -12.74
N GLY A 249 69.79 21.58 -12.81
CA GLY A 249 69.53 20.15 -12.59
C GLY A 249 68.99 19.86 -11.19
N GLN A 250 69.55 20.49 -10.16
CA GLN A 250 69.07 20.35 -8.78
C GLN A 250 67.62 20.83 -8.62
N ARG A 251 67.26 21.97 -9.22
CA ARG A 251 65.89 22.50 -9.15
C ARG A 251 64.88 21.55 -9.80
N LEU A 252 65.17 21.09 -11.02
CA LEU A 252 64.31 20.13 -11.73
C LEU A 252 64.17 18.81 -10.98
N ALA A 253 65.26 18.29 -10.42
CA ALA A 253 65.25 17.07 -9.61
C ALA A 253 64.42 17.22 -8.34
N THR A 254 64.43 18.41 -7.72
CA THR A 254 63.59 18.72 -6.55
C THR A 254 62.11 18.75 -6.92
N GLU A 255 61.74 19.42 -8.02
CA GLU A 255 60.36 19.47 -8.51
C GLU A 255 59.82 18.07 -8.84
N HIS A 256 60.64 17.21 -9.46
CA HIS A 256 60.29 15.80 -9.70
C HIS A 256 60.11 14.99 -8.42
N LEU A 257 61.00 15.19 -7.45
CA LEU A 257 60.96 14.47 -6.17
C LEU A 257 59.72 14.85 -5.37
N ASP A 258 59.33 16.12 -5.36
CA ASP A 258 58.10 16.59 -4.72
C ASP A 258 56.86 15.98 -5.41
N ALA A 259 56.83 15.90 -6.75
CA ALA A 259 55.75 15.24 -7.47
C ALA A 259 55.62 13.73 -7.13
N ILE A 260 56.75 13.03 -6.95
CA ILE A 260 56.74 11.61 -6.51
C ILE A 260 56.21 11.50 -5.08
N ARG A 261 56.61 12.40 -4.18
CA ARG A 261 56.12 12.42 -2.79
C ARG A 261 54.62 12.68 -2.69
N ASP A 262 54.10 13.54 -3.54
CA ASP A 262 52.65 13.79 -3.64
C ASP A 262 51.91 12.52 -4.07
N GLN A 263 52.43 11.79 -5.07
CA GLN A 263 51.86 10.51 -5.49
C GLN A 263 51.93 9.44 -4.39
N ILE A 264 53.04 9.35 -3.65
CA ILE A 264 53.18 8.45 -2.49
C ILE A 264 52.14 8.80 -1.42
N THR A 265 51.92 10.10 -1.16
CA THR A 265 50.95 10.57 -0.17
C THR A 265 49.52 10.22 -0.58
N GLU A 266 49.15 10.43 -1.85
CA GLU A 266 47.86 10.03 -2.39
C GLU A 266 47.66 8.51 -2.31
N LEU A 267 48.68 7.73 -2.67
CA LEU A 267 48.60 6.27 -2.65
C LEU A 267 48.50 5.73 -1.23
N LYS A 268 49.22 6.30 -0.26
CA LYS A 268 49.07 5.98 1.17
C LYS A 268 47.67 6.29 1.68
N LEU A 269 47.05 7.37 1.19
CA LEU A 269 45.65 7.68 1.52
C LEU A 269 44.71 6.60 0.96
N GLN A 270 44.91 6.14 -0.29
CA GLN A 270 44.13 5.04 -0.86
C GLN A 270 44.33 3.73 -0.06
N ILE A 271 45.57 3.40 0.31
CA ILE A 271 45.86 2.23 1.14
C ILE A 271 45.18 2.36 2.51
N SER A 272 45.12 3.54 3.13
CA SER A 272 44.39 3.72 4.39
C SER A 272 42.88 3.39 4.27
N GLN A 273 42.31 3.51 3.07
CA GLN A 273 40.91 3.18 2.77
C GLN A 273 40.67 1.68 2.57
N THR A 274 41.72 0.84 2.58
CA THR A 274 41.54 -0.62 2.59
C THR A 274 40.97 -1.11 3.92
N SER A 275 41.25 -0.38 5.01
CA SER A 275 40.60 -0.63 6.29
C SER A 275 39.22 0.03 6.29
N VAL A 276 38.18 -0.80 6.17
CA VAL A 276 36.81 -0.32 6.20
C VAL A 276 36.39 -0.17 7.66
N VAL A 277 36.25 1.07 8.11
CA VAL A 277 35.88 1.42 9.48
C VAL A 277 34.44 1.87 9.61
N ALA A 278 33.91 1.79 10.84
CA ALA A 278 32.60 2.30 11.20
C ALA A 278 32.60 3.85 11.28
N PRO A 279 31.75 4.58 10.53
CA PRO A 279 31.66 6.04 10.66
C PRO A 279 31.04 6.49 11.99
N ILE A 280 30.12 5.69 12.55
CA ILE A 280 29.40 5.97 13.80
C ILE A 280 29.47 4.76 14.74
N ALA A 281 29.24 5.00 16.03
CA ALA A 281 29.04 3.93 17.00
C ALA A 281 27.62 3.37 16.86
N GLY A 282 27.44 2.06 17.05
CA GLY A 282 26.14 1.43 16.92
C GLY A 282 26.19 -0.06 16.63
N LYS A 283 25.03 -0.64 16.35
CA LYS A 283 24.85 -2.06 16.02
C LYS A 283 25.05 -2.31 14.52
N VAL A 284 25.83 -3.33 14.18
CA VAL A 284 26.08 -3.74 12.79
C VAL A 284 24.90 -4.52 12.22
N ILE A 285 24.36 -4.05 11.11
CA ILE A 285 23.25 -4.67 10.38
C ILE A 285 23.77 -5.19 9.04
N SER A 286 23.43 -6.44 8.73
CA SER A 286 23.80 -7.06 7.47
C SER A 286 23.12 -6.40 6.26
N PRO A 287 23.84 -6.25 5.13
CA PRO A 287 23.23 -5.86 3.87
C PRO A 287 22.36 -6.99 3.29
N PRO A 288 21.58 -6.72 2.23
CA PRO A 288 20.79 -7.74 1.54
C PRO A 288 21.65 -8.92 1.08
N ARG A 289 21.16 -10.14 1.31
CA ARG A 289 21.89 -11.37 0.98
C ARG A 289 21.91 -11.61 -0.53
N ILE A 290 23.09 -11.87 -1.08
CA ILE A 290 23.25 -12.28 -2.48
C ILE A 290 23.17 -13.81 -2.58
N PRO A 291 22.22 -14.39 -3.36
CA PRO A 291 22.11 -15.82 -3.49
C PRO A 291 23.32 -16.41 -4.20
N ALA A 292 23.73 -17.62 -3.81
CA ALA A 292 24.79 -18.33 -4.49
C ALA A 292 24.38 -18.64 -5.95
N PRO A 293 25.29 -18.51 -6.93
CA PRO A 293 25.00 -18.86 -8.31
C PRO A 293 24.64 -20.35 -8.44
N LYS A 294 23.78 -20.69 -9.40
CA LYS A 294 23.45 -22.09 -9.70
C LYS A 294 24.73 -22.83 -10.12
N ARG A 295 24.89 -24.08 -9.65
CA ARG A 295 26.10 -24.93 -9.80
C ARG A 295 26.68 -25.03 -11.22
N GLU A 296 25.86 -24.85 -12.26
CA GLU A 296 26.33 -24.86 -13.65
C GLU A 296 27.21 -23.65 -13.99
N ARG A 297 26.88 -22.45 -13.48
CA ARG A 297 27.66 -21.22 -13.71
C ARG A 297 28.90 -21.10 -12.83
N SER A 298 28.94 -21.78 -11.69
CA SER A 298 30.07 -21.70 -10.75
C SER A 298 31.35 -22.38 -11.26
N ARG A 299 31.28 -23.16 -12.34
CA ARG A 299 32.46 -23.79 -12.96
C ARG A 299 33.18 -22.88 -13.96
N GLU A 300 32.51 -21.84 -14.46
CA GLU A 300 33.01 -20.98 -15.54
C GLU A 300 33.45 -19.60 -15.05
N GLN A 301 33.10 -19.21 -13.82
CA GLN A 301 33.39 -17.89 -13.25
C GLN A 301 34.17 -18.03 -11.94
N LEU A 302 35.16 -17.15 -11.75
CA LEU A 302 35.84 -17.00 -10.46
C LEU A 302 34.78 -16.70 -9.38
N ALA A 303 34.92 -17.30 -8.21
CA ALA A 303 33.95 -17.16 -7.13
C ALA A 303 33.86 -15.70 -6.69
N SER A 304 32.72 -15.06 -6.97
CA SER A 304 32.31 -13.83 -6.30
C SER A 304 31.87 -14.13 -4.86
N TRP A 305 31.85 -13.11 -4.02
CA TRP A 305 31.31 -13.25 -2.66
C TRP A 305 29.80 -13.55 -2.71
N THR A 306 29.30 -14.29 -1.73
CA THR A 306 27.88 -14.66 -1.63
C THR A 306 27.36 -14.47 -0.21
N ASP A 307 26.04 -14.43 -0.03
CA ASP A 307 25.37 -14.10 1.25
C ASP A 307 25.68 -12.64 1.65
N THR A 308 26.52 -12.39 2.66
CA THR A 308 26.88 -11.03 3.11
C THR A 308 28.40 -10.83 3.05
N PRO A 309 28.92 -9.64 2.74
CA PRO A 309 30.38 -9.42 2.67
C PRO A 309 31.13 -9.78 3.95
N LEU A 310 30.51 -9.56 5.11
CA LEU A 310 31.06 -9.90 6.44
C LEU A 310 30.91 -11.40 6.83
N ALA A 311 30.43 -12.26 5.93
CA ALA A 311 30.34 -13.69 6.25
C ALA A 311 31.74 -14.33 6.25
N PRO A 312 32.10 -15.17 7.25
CA PRO A 312 33.44 -15.78 7.34
C PRO A 312 33.88 -16.53 6.07
N LYS A 313 32.94 -17.12 5.33
CA LYS A 313 33.21 -17.81 4.05
C LYS A 313 33.75 -16.91 2.93
N ASN A 314 33.59 -15.60 3.06
CA ASN A 314 34.04 -14.61 2.08
C ASN A 314 35.43 -14.06 2.42
N GLU A 315 36.14 -14.63 3.40
CA GLU A 315 37.58 -14.45 3.51
C GLU A 315 38.26 -14.78 2.18
N LYS A 316 39.17 -13.91 1.73
CA LYS A 316 39.84 -13.94 0.42
C LYS A 316 38.95 -13.71 -0.80
N ALA A 317 37.66 -13.37 -0.62
CA ALA A 317 36.82 -12.97 -1.73
C ALA A 317 37.21 -11.56 -2.21
N PHE A 318 37.05 -11.31 -3.51
CA PHE A 318 37.25 -9.97 -4.08
C PHE A 318 36.00 -9.12 -3.91
N LEU A 319 36.15 -7.91 -3.36
CA LEU A 319 35.10 -6.91 -3.26
C LEU A 319 35.35 -5.77 -4.24
N GLU A 320 34.33 -5.43 -5.01
CA GLU A 320 34.35 -4.30 -5.94
C GLU A 320 34.15 -2.97 -5.18
N PRO A 321 34.51 -1.81 -5.77
CA PRO A 321 34.19 -0.52 -5.20
C PRO A 321 32.67 -0.32 -5.08
N ARG A 322 32.23 0.43 -4.07
CA ARG A 322 30.81 0.70 -3.76
C ARG A 322 29.99 -0.54 -3.37
N THR A 323 30.66 -1.62 -2.96
CA THR A 323 29.99 -2.79 -2.38
C THR A 323 29.47 -2.43 -0.99
N HIS A 324 28.18 -2.68 -0.72
CA HIS A 324 27.57 -2.43 0.58
C HIS A 324 28.04 -3.47 1.61
N ILE A 325 28.89 -3.07 2.55
CA ILE A 325 29.52 -3.96 3.53
C ILE A 325 28.57 -4.25 4.70
N ALA A 326 28.05 -3.17 5.29
CA ALA A 326 27.17 -3.20 6.44
C ALA A 326 26.42 -1.87 6.57
N SER A 327 25.40 -1.85 7.42
CA SER A 327 24.79 -0.62 7.88
C SER A 327 24.93 -0.53 9.40
N ILE A 328 25.15 0.65 9.95
CA ILE A 328 25.33 0.82 11.40
C ILE A 328 24.15 1.62 11.93
N ALA A 329 23.46 1.06 12.92
CA ALA A 329 22.35 1.71 13.61
C ALA A 329 22.83 2.28 14.96
N PRO A 330 22.70 3.60 15.20
CA PRO A 330 23.20 4.24 16.42
C PRO A 330 22.44 3.84 17.70
N GLY A 331 21.18 3.42 17.58
CA GLY A 331 20.35 3.00 18.70
C GLY A 331 19.29 1.98 18.30
N ASP A 332 18.46 1.60 19.27
CA ASP A 332 17.35 0.64 19.11
C ASP A 332 16.01 1.33 18.75
N GLU A 333 16.06 2.61 18.37
CA GLU A 333 14.89 3.33 17.86
C GLU A 333 14.69 3.04 16.37
N PHE A 334 13.46 2.72 16.01
CA PHE A 334 13.06 2.43 14.65
C PHE A 334 12.00 3.40 14.17
N HIS A 335 11.97 3.63 12.86
CA HIS A 335 10.86 4.27 12.16
C HIS A 335 10.32 3.33 11.10
N ALA A 336 9.09 3.59 10.64
CA ALA A 336 8.53 2.91 9.49
C ALA A 336 8.69 3.78 8.24
N VAL A 337 9.27 3.22 7.20
CA VAL A 337 9.33 3.82 5.87
C VAL A 337 8.07 3.47 5.11
N LEU A 338 7.24 4.48 4.88
CA LEU A 338 6.01 4.44 4.13
C LEU A 338 6.28 4.58 2.63
N LEU A 339 5.66 3.74 1.82
CA LEU A 339 5.71 3.80 0.36
C LEU A 339 4.30 4.03 -0.21
N VAL A 340 4.08 5.22 -0.77
CA VAL A 340 2.76 5.70 -1.23
C VAL A 340 2.77 5.95 -2.73
N ASN A 341 1.72 5.54 -3.44
CA ASN A 341 1.58 5.83 -4.85
C ASN A 341 1.37 7.34 -5.10
N GLN A 342 1.76 7.82 -6.28
CA GLN A 342 1.58 9.22 -6.68
C GLN A 342 0.13 9.75 -6.51
N GLY A 343 -0.88 8.91 -6.74
CA GLY A 343 -2.29 9.29 -6.61
C GLY A 343 -2.71 9.67 -5.20
N ASP A 344 -2.07 9.07 -4.19
CA ASP A 344 -2.42 9.23 -2.77
C ASP A 344 -1.42 10.12 -2.03
N ARG A 345 -0.29 10.47 -2.66
CA ARG A 345 0.74 11.34 -2.08
C ARG A 345 0.19 12.71 -1.65
N GLY A 346 -0.72 13.30 -2.43
CA GLY A 346 -1.32 14.59 -2.11
C GLY A 346 -2.31 14.55 -0.95
N ASP A 347 -2.74 13.35 -0.57
CA ASP A 347 -3.73 13.11 0.48
C ASP A 347 -3.07 12.95 1.87
N LEU A 348 -1.73 12.85 1.94
CA LEU A 348 -0.94 12.77 3.16
C LEU A 348 -0.12 14.04 3.41
N LYS A 349 -0.14 14.52 4.66
CA LYS A 349 0.64 15.68 5.12
C LYS A 349 1.60 15.29 6.23
N ILE A 350 2.67 16.08 6.37
CA ILE A 350 3.58 15.98 7.51
C ILE A 350 2.78 16.33 8.78
N GLY A 351 2.93 15.51 9.81
CA GLY A 351 2.20 15.59 11.08
C GLY A 351 0.91 14.78 11.13
N ASP A 352 0.45 14.18 10.03
CA ASP A 352 -0.74 13.33 10.05
C ASP A 352 -0.47 12.06 10.87
N THR A 353 -1.46 11.69 11.69
CA THR A 353 -1.47 10.45 12.46
C THR A 353 -1.90 9.28 11.57
N VAL A 354 -1.11 8.22 11.56
CA VAL A 354 -1.34 7.01 10.78
C VAL A 354 -1.26 5.78 11.66
N ARG A 355 -1.95 4.72 11.24
CA ARG A 355 -1.95 3.43 11.93
C ARG A 355 -1.10 2.42 11.18
N VAL A 356 -0.05 1.94 11.81
CA VAL A 356 0.89 0.96 11.26
C VAL A 356 0.55 -0.43 11.81
N LYS A 357 0.38 -1.38 10.90
CA LYS A 357 0.20 -2.80 11.24
C LYS A 357 1.35 -3.60 10.65
N LEU A 358 2.16 -4.19 11.53
CA LEU A 358 3.31 -5.01 11.13
C LEU A 358 2.87 -6.47 10.93
N ASP A 359 3.44 -7.14 9.94
CA ASP A 359 3.07 -8.53 9.63
C ASP A 359 3.43 -9.51 10.77
N LEU A 360 4.45 -9.17 11.58
CA LEU A 360 4.84 -9.96 12.75
C LEU A 360 3.82 -9.88 13.90
N TYR A 361 3.09 -8.76 13.99
CA TYR A 361 2.11 -8.49 15.05
C TYR A 361 0.70 -8.39 14.47
N PRO A 362 0.10 -9.52 14.03
CA PRO A 362 -1.19 -9.51 13.35
C PRO A 362 -2.35 -9.07 14.25
N ASP A 363 -2.17 -9.13 15.58
CA ASP A 363 -3.12 -8.77 16.62
C ASP A 363 -2.96 -7.33 17.13
N GLN A 364 -1.87 -6.63 16.79
CA GLN A 364 -1.57 -5.28 17.28
C GLN A 364 -1.55 -4.25 16.16
N VAL A 365 -1.80 -2.99 16.53
CA VAL A 365 -1.73 -1.82 15.64
C VAL A 365 -1.03 -0.72 16.42
N PHE A 366 -0.07 -0.09 15.78
CA PHE A 366 0.75 0.97 16.35
C PHE A 366 0.36 2.31 15.74
N ASP A 367 0.25 3.34 16.56
CA ASP A 367 0.05 4.70 16.10
C ASP A 367 1.40 5.35 15.80
N GLY A 368 1.45 6.16 14.74
CA GLY A 368 2.65 6.88 14.35
C GLY A 368 2.32 8.19 13.64
N LYS A 369 3.30 9.07 13.54
CA LYS A 369 3.18 10.35 12.85
C LYS A 369 4.13 10.43 11.67
N ILE A 370 3.64 10.99 10.57
CA ILE A 370 4.49 11.22 9.40
C ILE A 370 5.39 12.42 9.68
N THR A 371 6.70 12.23 9.65
CA THR A 371 7.68 13.28 9.94
C THR A 371 8.26 13.88 8.66
N THR A 372 8.52 13.05 7.66
CA THR A 372 9.15 13.49 6.41
C THR A 372 8.54 12.80 5.19
N PHE A 373 8.66 13.46 4.03
CA PHE A 373 8.40 12.89 2.72
C PHE A 373 9.56 13.22 1.80
N ALA A 374 10.00 12.25 1.02
CA ALA A 374 10.94 12.48 -0.07
C ALA A 374 10.26 13.25 -1.20
N ASP A 375 10.96 14.24 -1.75
CA ASP A 375 10.48 15.03 -2.90
C ASP A 375 10.60 14.25 -4.22
N ARG A 376 11.45 13.21 -4.25
CA ARG A 376 11.68 12.35 -5.41
C ARG A 376 10.97 11.02 -5.26
N TYR A 377 10.43 10.54 -6.38
CA TYR A 377 9.87 9.20 -6.44
C TYR A 377 10.98 8.15 -6.46
N LEU A 378 10.67 6.98 -5.92
CA LEU A 378 11.51 5.80 -5.92
C LEU A 378 11.42 5.10 -7.28
N GLU A 379 12.55 4.81 -7.92
CA GLU A 379 12.58 4.03 -9.16
C GLU A 379 12.61 2.53 -8.91
N PHE A 380 13.27 2.10 -7.85
CA PHE A 380 13.47 0.70 -7.51
C PHE A 380 12.83 0.39 -6.17
N ALA A 381 12.00 -0.66 -6.09
CA ALA A 381 11.41 -1.06 -4.84
C ALA A 381 12.46 -1.75 -3.95
N PRO A 382 12.37 -1.59 -2.62
CA PRO A 382 13.08 -2.47 -1.70
C PRO A 382 12.69 -3.93 -2.00
N PRO A 383 13.65 -4.88 -2.00
CA PRO A 383 13.34 -6.29 -2.27
C PRO A 383 12.26 -6.85 -1.34
N ALA A 384 12.19 -6.35 -0.10
CA ALA A 384 11.16 -6.74 0.85
C ALA A 384 9.72 -6.40 0.39
N LEU A 385 9.54 -5.36 -0.42
CA LEU A 385 8.19 -4.94 -0.82
C LEU A 385 7.86 -5.27 -2.26
N SER A 386 8.78 -5.85 -3.02
CA SER A 386 8.56 -6.32 -4.39
C SER A 386 7.66 -7.56 -4.47
N ASN A 387 6.71 -7.57 -5.42
CA ASN A 387 5.82 -8.69 -5.73
C ASN A 387 6.56 -10.01 -6.04
N LYS A 388 7.77 -9.95 -6.60
CA LYS A 388 8.62 -11.12 -6.86
C LYS A 388 9.00 -11.86 -5.57
N TYR A 389 9.15 -11.13 -4.47
CA TYR A 389 9.46 -11.65 -3.13
C TYR A 389 8.23 -11.65 -2.21
N GLY A 390 7.02 -11.69 -2.79
CA GLY A 390 5.75 -11.75 -2.07
C GLY A 390 5.32 -10.43 -1.43
N GLY A 391 5.95 -9.31 -1.78
CA GLY A 391 5.57 -7.98 -1.31
C GLY A 391 4.40 -7.36 -2.11
N PRO A 392 3.81 -6.28 -1.61
CA PRO A 392 2.61 -5.67 -2.22
C PRO A 392 2.90 -4.77 -3.43
N LEU A 393 4.16 -4.38 -3.67
CA LEU A 393 4.50 -3.43 -4.74
C LEU A 393 4.72 -4.14 -6.08
N PRO A 394 4.07 -3.69 -7.15
CA PRO A 394 4.24 -4.26 -8.48
C PRO A 394 5.58 -3.83 -9.10
N THR A 395 6.51 -4.76 -9.23
CA THR A 395 7.83 -4.53 -9.83
C THR A 395 8.08 -5.36 -11.08
N VAL A 396 9.05 -4.91 -11.88
CA VAL A 396 9.63 -5.63 -13.01
C VAL A 396 11.15 -5.67 -12.83
N SER A 397 11.75 -6.85 -12.99
CA SER A 397 13.20 -6.99 -12.92
C SER A 397 13.88 -6.36 -14.14
N ASP A 398 14.84 -5.48 -13.91
CA ASP A 398 15.74 -4.94 -14.93
C ASP A 398 16.79 -6.00 -15.35
N SER A 399 17.50 -5.72 -16.45
CA SER A 399 18.68 -6.45 -16.95
C SER A 399 19.74 -6.76 -15.88
N GLN A 400 19.87 -5.90 -14.87
CA GLN A 400 20.77 -6.07 -13.72
C GLN A 400 20.13 -6.80 -12.54
N GLY A 401 18.90 -7.31 -12.67
CA GLY A 401 18.18 -8.03 -11.62
C GLY A 401 17.58 -7.15 -10.51
N ARG A 402 17.64 -5.82 -10.65
CA ARG A 402 17.00 -4.87 -9.72
C ARG A 402 15.50 -4.76 -9.99
N GLU A 403 14.72 -4.62 -8.93
CA GLU A 403 13.25 -4.58 -9.02
C GLU A 403 12.77 -3.14 -9.26
N LYS A 404 12.49 -2.80 -10.52
CA LYS A 404 12.00 -1.47 -10.90
C LYS A 404 10.50 -1.37 -10.65
N LEU A 405 10.04 -0.27 -10.07
CA LEU A 405 8.63 0.00 -9.82
C LEU A 405 7.90 0.29 -11.15
N THR A 406 6.70 -0.26 -11.28
CA THR A 406 5.82 -0.01 -12.45
C THR A 406 5.10 1.32 -12.40
N SER A 407 4.99 1.91 -11.21
CA SER A 407 4.35 3.21 -10.97
C SER A 407 5.21 4.06 -10.03
N PRO A 408 5.16 5.39 -10.12
CA PRO A 408 5.91 6.27 -9.24
C PRO A 408 5.39 6.18 -7.80
N VAL A 409 6.30 5.82 -6.88
CA VAL A 409 6.05 5.68 -5.45
C VAL A 409 6.90 6.70 -4.71
N PHE A 410 6.31 7.39 -3.74
CA PHE A 410 7.00 8.34 -2.87
C PHE A 410 7.27 7.71 -1.51
N GLN A 411 8.44 8.03 -0.96
CA GLN A 411 8.85 7.58 0.36
C GLN A 411 8.47 8.61 1.42
N GLY A 412 7.91 8.16 2.54
CA GLY A 412 7.75 8.95 3.74
C GLY A 412 8.27 8.22 4.96
N THR A 413 8.60 8.94 6.02
CA THR A 413 9.04 8.37 7.30
C THR A 413 7.94 8.56 8.34
N ILE A 414 7.63 7.49 9.06
CA ILE A 414 6.67 7.46 10.16
C ILE A 414 7.44 7.16 11.43
N GLU A 415 7.37 8.08 12.37
CA GLU A 415 7.86 7.88 13.73
C GLU A 415 6.75 7.26 14.58
N PHE A 416 7.07 6.19 15.30
CA PHE A 416 6.11 5.53 16.19
C PHE A 416 5.90 6.37 17.45
N GLU A 417 4.64 6.52 17.90
CA GLU A 417 4.38 7.18 19.19
C GLU A 417 4.85 6.32 20.37
N GLU A 418 4.71 5.00 20.26
CA GLU A 418 5.26 4.01 21.18
C GLU A 418 6.00 2.94 20.37
N GLN A 419 7.26 2.68 20.73
CA GLN A 419 8.10 1.72 19.99
C GLN A 419 7.55 0.30 20.15
N PRO A 420 7.21 -0.39 19.05
CA PRO A 420 6.84 -1.80 19.09
C PRO A 420 7.94 -2.64 19.74
N PRO A 421 7.59 -3.67 20.52
CA PRO A 421 8.60 -4.56 21.10
C PRO A 421 9.35 -5.29 19.98
N SER A 422 10.64 -5.57 20.20
CA SER A 422 11.45 -6.49 19.37
C SER A 422 11.41 -6.21 17.86
N LEU A 423 11.56 -4.95 17.46
CA LEU A 423 11.68 -4.60 16.04
C LEU A 423 12.99 -5.09 15.43
N THR A 424 12.91 -5.46 14.15
CA THR A 424 14.07 -5.81 13.32
C THR A 424 13.98 -5.12 11.98
N THR A 425 15.14 -4.79 11.43
CA THR A 425 15.24 -4.13 10.13
C THR A 425 14.62 -4.97 9.02
N GLY A 426 13.85 -4.32 8.15
CA GLY A 426 13.21 -4.96 7.01
C GLY A 426 11.90 -5.69 7.35
N MET A 427 11.42 -5.63 8.59
CA MET A 427 10.05 -6.04 8.92
C MET A 427 9.06 -5.30 8.02
N ARG A 428 8.09 -6.04 7.47
CA ARG A 428 7.08 -5.51 6.55
C ARG A 428 5.81 -5.18 7.31
N GLY A 429 5.05 -4.25 6.78
CA GLY A 429 3.74 -3.92 7.30
C GLY A 429 2.90 -3.14 6.30
N ARG A 430 1.70 -2.79 6.77
CA ARG A 430 0.77 -1.93 6.08
C ARG A 430 0.42 -0.76 6.96
N VAL A 431 0.33 0.40 6.34
CA VAL A 431 -0.05 1.64 6.99
C VAL A 431 -1.40 2.04 6.48
N ARG A 432 -2.32 2.21 7.41
CA ARG A 432 -3.66 2.74 7.16
C ARG A 432 -3.67 4.22 7.49
N PHE A 433 -3.96 5.03 6.49
CA PHE A 433 -4.09 6.47 6.62
C PHE A 433 -5.44 6.95 6.09
N VAL A 434 -5.84 8.13 6.55
CA VAL A 434 -7.08 8.77 6.09
C VAL A 434 -6.76 9.60 4.86
N VAL A 435 -7.40 9.28 3.74
CA VAL A 435 -7.16 9.98 2.46
C VAL A 435 -7.72 11.41 2.50
N GLN A 436 -8.82 11.65 3.22
CA GLN A 436 -9.32 12.96 3.64
C GLN A 436 -10.68 12.83 4.35
N LYS A 437 -11.05 13.86 5.14
CA LYS A 437 -12.44 14.05 5.62
C LYS A 437 -13.26 14.73 4.51
N ARG A 438 -13.73 13.94 3.54
CA ARG A 438 -14.57 14.40 2.42
C ARG A 438 -16.05 14.11 2.66
N THR A 439 -16.91 14.96 2.11
CA THR A 439 -18.35 14.70 2.09
C THR A 439 -18.71 13.66 1.02
N VAL A 440 -19.89 13.04 1.09
CA VAL A 440 -20.38 12.15 0.03
C VAL A 440 -20.40 12.86 -1.33
N PHE A 441 -20.73 14.16 -1.35
CA PHE A 441 -20.66 14.97 -2.56
C PHE A 441 -19.25 15.02 -3.15
N ASP A 442 -18.23 15.29 -2.34
CA ASP A 442 -16.84 15.36 -2.81
C ASP A 442 -16.34 14.02 -3.37
N TRP A 443 -16.79 12.90 -2.80
CA TRP A 443 -16.49 11.56 -3.30
C TRP A 443 -17.14 11.30 -4.66
N VAL A 444 -18.44 11.57 -4.78
CA VAL A 444 -19.18 11.43 -6.05
C VAL A 444 -18.57 12.33 -7.12
N TRP A 445 -18.19 13.55 -6.76
CA TRP A 445 -17.57 14.51 -7.67
C TRP A 445 -16.16 14.10 -8.11
N ARG A 446 -15.33 13.55 -7.20
CA ARG A 446 -14.01 12.97 -7.55
C ARG A 446 -14.19 11.79 -8.51
N TRP A 447 -15.11 10.88 -8.21
CA TRP A 447 -15.42 9.74 -9.08
C TRP A 447 -15.86 10.22 -10.47
N PHE A 448 -16.81 11.16 -10.54
CA PHE A 448 -17.27 11.75 -11.79
C PHE A 448 -16.11 12.38 -12.59
N ARG A 449 -15.26 13.21 -11.95
CA ARG A 449 -14.10 13.82 -12.62
C ARG A 449 -13.07 12.80 -13.10
N GLN A 450 -12.83 11.74 -12.34
CA GLN A 450 -11.89 10.68 -12.70
C GLN A 450 -12.43 9.82 -13.85
N THR A 451 -13.72 9.46 -13.84
CA THR A 451 -14.35 8.64 -14.87
C THR A 451 -14.50 9.38 -16.20
N PHE A 452 -14.81 10.67 -16.17
CA PHE A 452 -15.06 11.45 -17.39
C PHE A 452 -13.86 12.31 -17.83
N HIS A 453 -12.68 12.16 -17.20
CA HIS A 453 -11.43 12.87 -17.53
C HIS A 453 -11.60 14.38 -17.82
N PHE A 454 -12.43 15.08 -17.05
CA PHE A 454 -12.43 16.54 -17.10
C PHE A 454 -11.14 17.06 -16.47
N ARG A 455 -10.09 17.24 -17.29
CA ARG A 455 -8.98 18.15 -16.98
C ARG A 455 -9.51 19.57 -17.10
N LEU A 456 -9.98 20.12 -15.98
CA LEU A 456 -10.15 21.56 -15.81
C LEU A 456 -8.90 22.13 -15.18
#